data_AF-A0A978VD05-F1
#
_entry.id   AF-A0A978VD05-F1
#
_cell.length_a   1.000
_cell.length_b   1.000
_cell.length_c   1.000
_cell.angle_alpha   90.00
_cell.angle_beta   90.00
_cell.angle_gamma   90.00
#
_symmetry.space_group_name_H-M   'P 1'
#
loop_
_entity.id
_entity.type
_entity.pdbx_description
1 polymer ?
#
loop_
_entity_poly.entity_id
_entity_poly.type
_entity_poly.pdbx_seq_one_letter_code
_entity_poly.pdbx_strand_id
1 'polypeptide(L)'
;MFLRIDEKPGDPRDLPRVDIDALGAAMLDDGWLYRGDVTVRNPDGYLKIRDRSKDVIIIGGENLIGVEVESVLYTHPAINEVAVVARPGHHWGRNALCVCELEGRDGKQGDDVILQTQIAKNQKI
;
A
#
# COMPACT_ATOMS: atom_id res chain seq x y z
N MET A 1 12.30 -0.23 0.40
CA MET A 1 13.39 -1.11 0.87
C MET A 1 14.19 -1.60 -0.34
N PHE A 2 15.51 -1.69 -0.23
CA PHE A 2 16.39 -2.25 -1.26
C PHE A 2 16.88 -3.63 -0.83
N LEU A 3 16.95 -4.57 -1.78
CA LEU A 3 17.53 -5.89 -1.57
C LEU A 3 18.78 -6.01 -2.44
N ARG A 4 19.93 -6.34 -1.85
CA ARG A 4 21.13 -6.61 -2.63
C ARG A 4 21.00 -7.98 -3.26
N ILE A 5 21.27 -8.07 -4.56
CA ILE A 5 21.35 -9.34 -5.28
C ILE A 5 22.84 -9.65 -5.45
N ASP A 6 23.37 -10.48 -4.55
CA ASP A 6 24.79 -10.83 -4.52
C ASP A 6 25.19 -11.84 -5.61
N GLU A 7 24.22 -12.54 -6.20
CA GLU A 7 24.43 -13.47 -7.30
C GLU A 7 23.52 -13.11 -8.48
N LYS A 8 24.09 -12.89 -9.66
CA LYS A 8 23.30 -12.90 -10.90
C LYS A 8 22.65 -14.29 -10.98
N PRO A 9 21.32 -14.40 -11.18
CA PRO A 9 20.72 -15.69 -11.45
C PRO A 9 21.43 -16.35 -12.64
N GLY A 10 21.50 -17.68 -12.64
CA GLY A 10 22.01 -18.47 -13.74
C GLY A 10 21.15 -18.33 -15.01
N ASP A 11 20.94 -19.42 -15.75
CA ASP A 11 20.12 -19.39 -16.96
C ASP A 11 18.76 -18.70 -16.71
N PRO A 12 18.37 -17.68 -17.50
CA PRO A 12 17.09 -16.99 -17.34
C PRO A 12 15.86 -17.91 -17.34
N ARG A 13 15.99 -19.15 -17.84
CA ARG A 13 14.96 -20.19 -17.85
C ARG A 13 14.77 -20.89 -16.49
N ASP A 14 15.73 -20.78 -15.58
CA ASP A 14 15.70 -21.40 -14.25
C ASP A 14 15.04 -20.50 -13.19
N LEU A 15 14.79 -19.24 -13.55
CA LEU A 15 14.01 -18.34 -12.71
C LEU A 15 12.53 -18.77 -12.72
N PRO A 16 11.77 -18.56 -11.62
CA PRO A 16 10.32 -18.57 -11.70
C PRO A 16 9.87 -17.61 -12.82
N ARG A 17 8.62 -17.69 -13.30
CA ARG A 17 8.10 -16.75 -14.32
C ARG A 17 8.10 -15.32 -13.78
N VAL A 18 9.28 -14.69 -13.78
CA VAL A 18 9.55 -13.33 -13.36
C VAL A 18 9.53 -12.51 -14.62
N ASP A 19 8.79 -11.41 -14.57
CA ASP A 19 8.86 -10.38 -15.59
C ASP A 19 10.27 -9.76 -15.58
N ILE A 20 11.10 -10.19 -16.54
CA ILE A 20 12.50 -9.77 -16.68
C ILE A 20 12.60 -8.26 -16.97
N ASP A 21 11.64 -7.70 -17.69
CA ASP A 21 11.64 -6.27 -18.04
C ASP A 21 11.34 -5.42 -16.79
N ALA A 22 10.35 -5.85 -16.00
CA ALA A 22 10.06 -5.22 -14.71
C ALA A 22 11.22 -5.35 -13.71
N LEU A 23 11.94 -6.47 -13.71
CA LEU A 23 13.13 -6.68 -12.89
C LEU A 23 14.25 -5.71 -13.28
N GLY A 24 14.51 -5.57 -14.58
CA GLY A 24 15.52 -4.64 -15.11
C GLY A 24 15.24 -3.20 -14.70
N ALA A 25 13.99 -2.74 -14.79
CA ALA A 25 13.59 -1.38 -14.40
C ALA A 25 13.71 -1.11 -12.89
N ALA A 26 13.63 -2.15 -12.06
CA ALA A 26 13.74 -2.06 -10.60
C ALA A 26 15.20 -2.22 -10.10
N MET A 27 16.13 -2.66 -10.96
CA MET A 27 17.52 -2.89 -10.58
C MET A 27 18.33 -1.60 -10.69
N LEU A 28 19.08 -1.28 -9.64
CA LEU A 28 20.07 -0.20 -9.64
C LEU A 28 21.41 -0.69 -10.19
N ASP A 29 22.19 0.22 -10.75
CA ASP A 29 23.48 -0.07 -11.41
C ASP A 29 24.51 -0.74 -10.49
N ASP A 30 24.33 -0.63 -9.18
CA ASP A 30 25.20 -1.17 -8.13
C ASP A 30 24.73 -2.54 -7.59
N GLY A 31 23.75 -3.18 -8.24
CA GLY A 31 23.27 -4.53 -7.90
C GLY A 31 22.19 -4.57 -6.82
N TRP A 32 21.59 -3.43 -6.49
CA TRP A 32 20.47 -3.34 -5.55
C TRP A 32 19.13 -3.33 -6.27
N LEU A 33 18.20 -4.16 -5.81
CA LEU A 33 16.83 -4.21 -6.30
C LEU A 33 15.93 -3.26 -5.50
N TYR A 34 15.36 -2.26 -6.16
CA TYR A 34 14.28 -1.45 -5.61
C TYR A 34 12.97 -2.22 -5.62
N ARG A 35 12.65 -2.83 -4.48
CA ARG A 35 11.45 -3.67 -4.34
C ARG A 35 10.15 -2.88 -4.40
N GLY A 36 10.18 -1.58 -4.06
CA GLY A 36 8.97 -0.78 -3.87
C GLY A 36 8.18 -1.14 -2.60
N ASP A 37 8.76 -1.86 -1.64
CA ASP A 37 8.13 -2.14 -0.33
C ASP A 37 8.33 -0.96 0.63
N VAL A 38 7.25 -0.53 1.28
CA VAL A 38 7.23 0.42 2.41
C VAL A 38 7.34 -0.36 3.70
N THR A 39 8.34 -0.04 4.51
CA THR A 39 8.67 -0.78 5.73
C THR A 39 8.90 0.18 6.88
N VAL A 40 8.47 -0.21 8.08
CA VAL A 40 8.81 0.47 9.33
C VAL A 40 9.83 -0.39 10.08
N ARG A 41 10.87 0.27 10.61
CA ARG A 41 11.86 -0.39 11.47
C ARG A 41 11.42 -0.27 12.92
N ASN A 42 11.29 -1.41 13.57
CA ASN A 42 10.99 -1.47 14.99
C ASN A 42 12.29 -1.28 15.83
N PRO A 43 12.18 -0.86 17.10
CA PRO A 43 13.34 -0.67 17.98
C PRO A 43 14.18 -1.94 18.21
N ASP A 44 13.57 -3.12 18.07
CA ASP A 44 14.21 -4.43 18.16
C ASP A 44 15.04 -4.81 16.91
N GLY A 45 15.05 -3.93 15.90
CA GLY A 45 15.80 -4.11 14.66
C GLY A 45 15.04 -4.85 13.55
N TYR A 46 13.83 -5.38 13.82
CA TYR A 46 13.02 -6.03 12.80
C TYR A 46 12.33 -5.01 11.88
N LEU A 47 12.17 -5.39 10.61
CA LEU A 47 11.44 -4.62 9.62
C LEU A 47 10.03 -5.20 9.46
N LYS A 48 9.02 -4.34 9.58
CA LYS A 48 7.63 -4.67 9.28
C LYS A 48 7.24 -4.05 7.94
N ILE A 49 6.84 -4.87 6.98
CA ILE A 49 6.25 -4.41 5.71
C ILE A 49 4.86 -3.82 6.01
N ARG A 50 4.60 -2.63 5.50
CA ARG A 50 3.33 -1.91 5.67
C ARG A 50 2.52 -1.88 4.38
N ASP A 51 3.16 -1.59 3.26
CA ASP A 51 2.48 -1.43 1.98
C ASP A 51 3.47 -1.44 0.81
N ARG A 52 2.97 -1.26 -0.40
CA ARG A 52 3.74 -0.96 -1.60
C ARG A 52 3.82 0.56 -1.79
N SER A 53 4.98 1.05 -2.21
CA SER A 53 5.21 2.48 -2.39
C SER A 53 4.29 3.12 -3.43
N LYS A 54 3.80 2.33 -4.40
CA LYS A 54 2.84 2.77 -5.42
C LYS A 54 1.40 2.87 -4.92
N ASP A 55 1.09 2.18 -3.83
CA ASP A 55 -0.27 2.07 -3.27
C ASP A 55 -0.49 3.08 -2.12
N VAL A 56 0.57 3.81 -1.70
CA VAL A 56 0.49 4.94 -0.76
C VAL A 56 -0.35 6.07 -1.36
N ILE A 57 -1.38 6.49 -0.62
CA ILE A 57 -2.24 7.60 -1.00
C ILE A 57 -1.68 8.89 -0.40
N ILE A 58 -1.32 9.85 -1.25
CA ILE A 58 -0.85 11.18 -0.80
C ILE A 58 -2.03 12.14 -0.74
N ILE A 59 -2.31 12.66 0.46
CA ILE A 59 -3.42 13.60 0.71
C ILE A 59 -2.85 14.82 1.43
N GLY A 60 -2.89 15.99 0.79
CA GLY A 60 -2.45 17.24 1.42
C GLY A 60 -0.97 17.27 1.83
N GLY A 61 -0.13 16.39 1.26
CA GLY A 61 1.28 16.22 1.62
C GLY A 61 1.54 15.13 2.64
N GLU A 62 0.51 14.44 3.14
CA GLU A 62 0.62 13.34 4.10
C GLU A 62 0.50 11.98 3.42
N ASN A 63 1.22 10.98 3.94
CA ASN A 63 1.17 9.60 3.46
C ASN A 63 0.07 8.83 4.19
N LEU A 64 -0.95 8.39 3.47
CA LEU A 64 -1.99 7.49 3.98
C LEU A 64 -1.75 6.07 3.45
N ILE A 65 -1.67 5.11 4.37
CA ILE A 65 -1.56 3.68 4.07
C ILE A 65 -2.96 3.07 4.02
N GLY A 66 -3.40 2.63 2.83
CA GLY A 66 -4.75 2.11 2.60
C GLY A 66 -5.05 0.91 3.51
N VAL A 67 -4.11 -0.02 3.59
CA VAL A 67 -4.21 -1.25 4.41
C VAL A 67 -4.48 -0.95 5.90
N GLU A 68 -3.95 0.15 6.44
CA GLU A 68 -4.20 0.51 7.85
C GLU A 68 -5.64 0.99 8.07
N VAL A 69 -6.18 1.74 7.11
CA VAL A 69 -7.57 2.19 7.12
C VAL A 69 -8.51 0.99 6.92
N GLU A 70 -8.21 0.12 5.96
CA GLU A 70 -8.93 -1.13 5.72
C GLU A 70 -8.96 -2.00 6.98
N SER A 71 -7.82 -2.17 7.66
CA SER A 71 -7.72 -2.97 8.88
C SER A 71 -8.66 -2.47 9.99
N VAL A 72 -8.85 -1.14 10.10
CA VAL A 72 -9.83 -0.55 11.03
C VAL A 72 -11.26 -0.81 10.55
N LEU A 73 -11.53 -0.63 9.25
CA LEU A 73 -12.86 -0.86 8.67
C LEU A 73 -13.30 -2.33 8.80
N TYR A 74 -12.39 -3.29 8.65
CA TYR A 74 -12.65 -4.72 8.86
C TYR A 74 -13.10 -5.06 10.29
N THR A 75 -12.90 -4.18 11.27
CA THR A 75 -13.44 -4.41 12.63
C THR A 75 -14.95 -4.14 12.72
N HIS A 76 -15.55 -3.52 11.70
CA HIS A 76 -16.96 -3.19 11.69
C HIS A 76 -17.81 -4.40 11.25
N PRO A 77 -18.80 -4.84 12.05
CA PRO A 77 -19.52 -6.11 11.82
C PRO A 77 -20.38 -6.13 10.55
N ALA A 78 -20.64 -4.97 9.93
CA ALA A 78 -21.38 -4.91 8.67
C ALA A 78 -20.50 -4.99 7.42
N ILE A 79 -19.17 -4.99 7.55
CA ILE A 79 -18.22 -4.99 6.41
C ILE A 79 -17.76 -6.42 6.14
N ASN A 80 -18.04 -6.91 4.93
CA ASN A 80 -17.53 -8.20 4.45
C ASN A 80 -16.16 -8.04 3.79
N GLU A 81 -16.05 -7.07 2.87
CA GLU A 81 -14.82 -6.71 2.17
C GLU A 81 -14.68 -5.19 2.10
N VAL A 82 -13.43 -4.71 2.11
CA VAL A 82 -13.14 -3.29 1.91
C VAL A 82 -11.84 -3.08 1.17
N ALA A 83 -11.85 -2.09 0.28
CA ALA A 83 -10.67 -1.56 -0.39
C ALA A 83 -10.62 -0.03 -0.26
N VAL A 84 -9.46 0.52 0.07
CA VAL A 84 -9.22 1.95 0.19
C VAL A 84 -8.34 2.41 -0.97
N VAL A 85 -8.88 3.31 -1.80
CA VAL A 85 -8.22 3.78 -3.02
C VAL A 85 -8.15 5.31 -3.07
N ALA A 86 -7.17 5.82 -3.82
CA ALA A 86 -7.09 7.25 -4.11
C ALA A 86 -8.14 7.65 -5.16
N ARG A 87 -8.84 8.76 -4.95
CA ARG A 87 -9.65 9.44 -5.98
C ARG A 87 -9.28 10.91 -6.11
N PRO A 88 -9.48 11.55 -7.27
CA PRO A 88 -9.35 13.01 -7.39
C PRO A 88 -10.20 13.74 -6.35
N GLY A 89 -9.63 14.74 -5.68
CA GLY A 89 -10.27 15.49 -4.60
C GLY A 89 -10.20 17.00 -4.83
N HIS A 90 -11.23 17.72 -4.40
CA HIS A 90 -11.39 19.15 -4.69
C HIS A 90 -10.43 20.06 -3.86
N HIS A 91 -10.08 19.66 -2.64
CA HIS A 91 -9.32 20.51 -1.69
C HIS A 91 -7.83 20.20 -1.63
N TRP A 92 -7.45 18.92 -1.79
CA TRP A 92 -6.06 18.44 -1.59
C TRP A 92 -5.52 17.64 -2.77
N GLY A 93 -6.12 17.79 -3.95
CA GLY A 93 -5.76 17.07 -5.18
C GLY A 93 -6.22 15.61 -5.20
N ARG A 94 -6.14 14.90 -4.06
CA ARG A 94 -6.62 13.53 -3.89
C ARG A 94 -7.33 13.35 -2.55
N ASN A 95 -8.31 12.45 -2.51
CA ASN A 95 -9.00 11.97 -1.31
C ASN A 95 -8.92 10.44 -1.25
N ALA A 96 -9.00 9.87 -0.06
CA ALA A 96 -9.24 8.44 0.10
C ALA A 96 -10.73 8.13 -0.13
N LEU A 97 -11.00 7.07 -0.88
CA LEU A 97 -12.32 6.49 -1.08
C LEU A 97 -12.31 5.07 -0.54
N CYS A 98 -13.28 4.75 0.30
CA CYS A 98 -13.51 3.38 0.74
C CYS A 98 -14.60 2.76 -0.11
N VAL A 99 -14.32 1.62 -0.73
CA VAL A 99 -15.30 0.79 -1.41
C VAL A 99 -15.49 -0.45 -0.55
N CYS A 100 -16.71 -0.67 -0.06
CA CYS A 100 -17.01 -1.76 0.86
C CYS A 100 -18.11 -2.65 0.30
N GLU A 101 -17.95 -3.96 0.46
CA GLU A 101 -19.04 -4.92 0.41
C GLU A 101 -19.62 -5.09 1.82
N LEU A 102 -20.94 -5.06 1.94
CA LEU A 102 -21.62 -5.17 3.22
C LEU A 102 -22.21 -6.58 3.39
N GLU A 103 -22.08 -7.14 4.59
CA GLU A 103 -22.59 -8.47 4.90
C GLU A 103 -24.12 -8.54 4.70
N GLY A 104 -24.59 -9.56 3.97
CA GLY A 104 -26.02 -9.79 3.74
C GLY A 104 -26.71 -8.77 2.82
N ARG A 105 -25.96 -7.92 2.11
CA ARG A 105 -26.51 -7.04 1.06
C ARG A 105 -26.00 -7.49 -0.31
N ASP A 106 -26.92 -7.93 -1.17
CA ASP A 106 -26.65 -8.29 -2.57
C ASP A 106 -26.20 -7.08 -3.41
N GLY A 107 -24.94 -6.65 -3.27
CA GLY A 107 -24.27 -5.71 -4.17
C GLY A 107 -24.91 -4.32 -4.31
N LYS A 108 -25.77 -3.89 -3.38
CA LYS A 108 -26.36 -2.55 -3.43
C LYS A 108 -25.29 -1.52 -3.09
N GLN A 109 -25.06 -0.61 -4.04
CA GLN A 109 -24.17 0.55 -3.92
C GLN A 109 -24.46 1.29 -2.61
N GLY A 110 -23.53 1.24 -1.67
CA GLY A 110 -23.56 2.06 -0.46
C GLY A 110 -23.12 3.49 -0.80
N ASP A 111 -23.58 4.46 0.00
CA ASP A 111 -23.15 5.86 -0.13
C ASP A 111 -21.61 5.95 -0.02
N ASP A 112 -21.01 6.87 -0.79
CA ASP A 112 -19.59 7.21 -0.70
C ASP A 112 -19.22 7.58 0.74
N VAL A 113 -18.52 6.69 1.46
CA VAL A 113 -17.92 7.04 2.75
C VAL A 113 -16.64 7.81 2.47
N ILE A 114 -16.75 9.14 2.50
CA ILE A 114 -15.59 10.04 2.41
C ILE A 114 -14.95 10.08 3.79
N LEU A 115 -13.91 9.27 4.00
CA LEU A 115 -13.04 9.45 5.17
C LEU A 115 -12.18 10.70 4.95
N GLN A 116 -12.56 11.79 5.61
CA GLN A 116 -11.65 12.89 5.85
C GLN A 116 -10.83 12.56 7.09
N THR A 117 -9.65 12.00 6.89
CA THR A 117 -8.67 11.83 7.97
C THR A 117 -8.18 13.22 8.40
N GLN A 118 -8.76 13.76 9.47
CA GLN A 118 -8.04 14.71 10.32
C GLN A 118 -7.02 13.90 11.10
N ILE A 119 -5.81 13.75 10.56
CA ILE A 119 -4.69 13.20 11.32
C ILE A 119 -4.43 14.18 12.46
N ALA A 120 -4.93 13.85 13.66
CA ALA A 120 -4.54 14.53 14.87
C ALA A 120 -3.02 14.41 14.99
N LYS A 121 -2.34 15.55 15.15
CA LYS A 121 -0.88 15.73 15.19
C LYS A 121 -0.15 15.00 16.35
N ASN A 122 -0.65 13.86 16.84
CA ASN A 122 -0.24 13.24 18.09
C ASN A 122 0.15 11.76 17.96
N GLN A 123 1.07 11.44 17.06
CA GLN A 123 1.98 10.31 17.30
C GLN A 123 3.40 10.73 16.94
N LYS A 124 4.14 11.12 17.98
CA LYS A 124 5.60 11.16 17.96
C LYS A 124 6.07 9.72 17.74
N ILE A 125 6.75 9.48 16.62
CA ILE A 125 7.73 8.41 16.45
C ILE A 125 9.10 9.05 16.66
#